data_AF-C3Y138-F1
#
_entry.id   AF-C3Y138-F1
#
_cell.length_a   1.000
_cell.length_b   1.000
_cell.length_c   1.000
_cell.angle_alpha   90.00
_cell.angle_beta   90.00
_cell.angle_gamma   90.00
#
_symmetry.space_group_name_H-M   'P 1'
#
loop_
_entity.id
_entity.type
_entity.pdbx_description
1 polymer ?
#
loop_
_entity_poly.entity_id
_entity_poly.type
_entity_poly.pdbx_seq_one_letter_code
_entity_poly.pdbx_strand_id
1 'polypeptide(L)'
;GRGQENGDAEQRRQEPGVRYISDVLVRKITGEEDLGYITKLSLTLTGDKKIKYIENLEPLRRLEVLILNNNIIEKIERLEKLTNLRELSLASNRISVIEGLETLTNLQVLNLSGNRIEHIPSWMGKRLKALRILQLARNQLSSLSEVARLRPLPDLIHVTIAENPVCDMPHAHLYTVFCLRGLERLDRAQVTDQDRQEAKARFGQEEIRSLERSLEQKEKELQALQDEHNATLEELQVSTGREKRLKKSGSDQDFSIQELENQLDAKDEIL
;
A
#
# COMPACT_ATOMS: atom_id res chain seq x y z
N GLY A 1 14.38 -29.54 -41.90
CA GLY A 1 13.17 -29.00 -41.27
C GLY A 1 13.53 -27.77 -40.49
N ARG A 2 13.20 -26.59 -41.02
CA ARG A 2 13.35 -25.29 -40.36
C ARG A 2 12.09 -24.49 -40.70
N GLY A 3 11.49 -23.88 -39.69
CA GLY A 3 10.41 -22.92 -39.86
C GLY A 3 9.08 -23.39 -39.30
N GLN A 4 8.90 -23.28 -37.99
CA GLN A 4 7.58 -23.23 -37.34
C GLN A 4 7.71 -22.76 -35.88
N GLU A 5 8.30 -21.59 -35.64
CA GLU A 5 8.25 -20.91 -34.33
C GLU A 5 8.04 -19.38 -34.41
N ASN A 6 7.60 -18.85 -35.56
CA ASN A 6 7.25 -17.42 -35.70
C ASN A 6 5.79 -17.25 -36.12
N GLY A 7 4.85 -17.81 -35.33
CA GLY A 7 3.43 -17.86 -35.68
C GLY A 7 2.45 -17.07 -34.81
N ASP A 8 2.82 -16.67 -33.59
CA ASP A 8 1.80 -16.35 -32.56
C ASP A 8 1.66 -14.86 -32.16
N ALA A 9 2.33 -13.92 -32.84
CA ALA A 9 2.27 -12.50 -32.46
C ALA A 9 1.37 -11.61 -33.33
N GLU A 10 0.83 -12.08 -34.46
CA GLU A 10 0.33 -11.17 -35.51
C GLU A 10 -1.14 -11.34 -35.94
N GLN A 11 -1.98 -11.93 -35.07
CA GLN A 11 -3.43 -12.00 -35.28
C GLN A 11 -4.23 -11.40 -34.12
N ARG A 12 -3.89 -10.18 -33.71
CA ARG A 12 -4.84 -9.34 -32.96
C ARG A 12 -5.71 -8.60 -33.97
N ARG A 13 -7.01 -8.93 -34.01
CA ARG A 13 -8.02 -8.15 -34.75
C ARG A 13 -7.85 -6.69 -34.34
N GLN A 14 -7.35 -5.84 -35.25
CA GLN A 14 -7.13 -4.43 -34.96
C GLN A 14 -8.47 -3.80 -34.57
N GLU A 15 -8.61 -3.45 -33.29
CA GLU A 15 -9.82 -2.77 -32.83
C GLU A 15 -9.92 -1.41 -33.56
N PRO A 16 -11.06 -1.10 -34.21
CA PRO A 16 -11.21 0.16 -34.91
C PRO A 16 -11.05 1.33 -33.92
N GLY A 17 -10.18 2.29 -34.27
CA GLY A 17 -9.87 3.44 -33.41
C GLY A 17 -8.81 3.17 -32.34
N VAL A 18 -8.24 1.97 -32.24
CA VAL A 18 -7.13 1.69 -31.32
C VAL A 18 -5.78 1.77 -32.03
N ARG A 19 -4.81 2.42 -31.39
CA ARG A 19 -3.40 2.42 -31.80
C ARG A 19 -2.59 1.60 -30.81
N TYR A 20 -1.84 0.64 -31.32
CA TYR A 20 -0.90 -0.16 -30.55
C TYR A 20 0.47 0.53 -30.51
N ILE A 21 1.17 0.38 -29.40
CA ILE A 21 2.53 0.88 -29.23
C ILE A 21 3.45 -0.12 -29.93
N SER A 22 4.06 0.27 -31.05
CA SER A 22 5.01 -0.56 -31.78
C SER A 22 6.38 0.11 -31.84
N ASP A 23 7.44 -0.67 -32.02
CA ASP A 23 8.80 -0.16 -32.18
C ASP A 23 8.90 0.88 -33.30
N VAL A 24 8.18 0.65 -34.41
CA VAL A 24 8.11 1.59 -35.54
C VAL A 24 7.49 2.92 -35.11
N LEU A 25 6.43 2.88 -34.28
CA LEU A 25 5.81 4.08 -33.75
C LEU A 25 6.76 4.84 -32.82
N VAL A 26 7.41 4.12 -31.90
CA VAL A 26 8.34 4.71 -30.94
C VAL A 26 9.50 5.37 -31.68
N ARG A 27 10.17 4.66 -32.59
CA ARG A 27 11.25 5.20 -33.44
C ARG A 27 10.80 6.42 -34.24
N LYS A 28 9.58 6.40 -34.79
CA LYS A 28 9.04 7.53 -35.55
C LYS A 28 8.84 8.78 -34.68
N ILE A 29 8.45 8.62 -33.43
CA ILE A 29 8.17 9.73 -32.51
C ILE A 29 9.46 10.28 -31.90
N THR A 30 10.39 9.39 -31.51
CA THR A 30 11.63 9.79 -30.85
C THR A 30 12.72 10.17 -31.83
N GLY A 31 12.66 9.68 -33.08
CA GLY A 31 13.74 9.80 -34.07
C GLY A 31 14.94 8.90 -33.77
N GLU A 32 14.88 8.08 -32.73
CA GLU A 32 15.96 7.21 -32.28
C GLU A 32 15.82 5.82 -32.86
N GLU A 33 16.91 5.29 -33.43
CA GLU A 33 16.96 3.91 -33.89
C GLU A 33 17.23 2.92 -32.75
N ASP A 34 17.91 3.32 -31.68
CA ASP A 34 18.10 2.45 -30.53
C ASP A 34 17.13 2.81 -29.41
N LEU A 35 16.17 1.90 -29.19
CA LEU A 35 15.15 2.03 -28.15
C LEU A 35 15.76 2.11 -26.74
N GLY A 36 16.96 1.55 -26.54
CA GLY A 36 17.64 1.55 -25.25
C GLY A 36 18.15 2.91 -24.79
N TYR A 37 18.29 3.90 -25.69
CA TYR A 37 18.74 5.25 -25.36
C TYR A 37 17.62 6.25 -25.12
N ILE A 38 16.37 5.85 -25.38
CA ILE A 38 15.21 6.73 -25.21
C ILE A 38 15.00 7.03 -23.73
N THR A 39 15.13 8.30 -23.36
CA THR A 39 14.89 8.81 -22.01
C THR A 39 13.53 9.47 -21.86
N LYS A 40 12.92 9.93 -22.96
CA LYS A 40 11.60 10.57 -22.97
C LYS A 40 10.74 10.04 -24.11
N LEU A 41 9.54 9.62 -23.78
CA LEU A 41 8.55 9.14 -24.73
C LEU A 41 7.21 9.84 -24.48
N SER A 42 6.69 10.51 -25.51
CA SER A 42 5.37 11.12 -25.49
C SER A 42 4.49 10.51 -26.56
N LEU A 43 3.42 9.86 -26.13
CA LEU A 43 2.44 9.14 -26.94
C LEU A 43 1.05 9.78 -26.79
N THR A 44 1.00 11.11 -26.68
CA THR A 44 -0.25 11.87 -26.76
C THR A 44 -0.68 11.98 -28.22
N LEU A 45 -1.52 11.04 -28.65
CA LEU A 45 -2.00 10.97 -30.02
C LEU A 45 -3.12 11.98 -30.27
N THR A 46 -2.92 12.87 -31.25
CA THR A 46 -3.89 13.90 -31.67
C THR A 46 -4.82 13.44 -32.79
N GLY A 47 -4.76 12.16 -33.19
CA GLY A 47 -5.63 11.59 -34.24
C GLY A 47 -6.78 10.74 -33.70
N ASP A 48 -7.57 10.19 -34.63
CA ASP A 48 -8.75 9.34 -34.33
C ASP A 48 -8.39 8.06 -33.58
N LYS A 49 -7.13 7.60 -33.70
CA LYS A 49 -6.66 6.40 -33.02
C LYS A 49 -6.06 6.74 -31.66
N LYS A 50 -6.52 6.03 -30.63
CA LYS A 50 -6.09 6.19 -29.23
C LYS A 50 -5.45 4.91 -28.69
N ILE A 51 -4.54 5.05 -27.73
CA ILE A 51 -3.93 3.91 -27.06
C ILE A 51 -4.89 3.37 -26.01
N LYS A 52 -5.09 2.05 -26.00
CA LYS A 52 -5.91 1.35 -25.01
C LYS A 52 -5.08 0.49 -24.06
N TYR A 53 -3.99 -0.09 -24.56
CA TYR A 53 -3.12 -0.99 -23.82
C TYR A 53 -1.71 -0.41 -23.75
N ILE A 54 -1.12 -0.45 -22.55
CA ILE A 54 0.30 -0.16 -22.35
C ILE A 54 1.06 -1.44 -22.67
N GLU A 55 1.88 -1.43 -23.71
CA GLU A 55 2.64 -2.60 -24.16
C GLU A 55 3.92 -2.17 -24.90
N ASN A 56 4.85 -3.12 -25.07
CA ASN A 56 6.11 -2.94 -25.82
C ASN A 56 6.99 -1.79 -25.31
N LEU A 57 6.96 -1.54 -24.00
CA LEU A 57 7.82 -0.54 -23.34
C LEU A 57 9.03 -1.18 -22.65
N GLU A 58 9.07 -2.50 -22.53
CA GLU A 58 10.14 -3.27 -21.91
C GLU A 58 11.56 -3.00 -22.46
N PRO A 59 11.75 -2.69 -23.76
CA PRO A 59 13.05 -2.30 -24.29
C PRO A 59 13.57 -0.94 -23.80
N LEU A 60 12.69 -0.05 -23.33
CA LEU A 60 12.99 1.34 -22.98
C LEU A 60 13.59 1.48 -21.56
N ARG A 61 14.67 0.75 -21.30
CA ARG A 61 15.24 0.61 -19.94
C ARG A 61 15.75 1.92 -19.33
N ARG A 62 16.04 2.93 -20.15
CA ARG A 62 16.53 4.26 -19.72
C ARG A 62 15.43 5.32 -19.68
N LEU A 63 14.17 4.94 -19.88
CA LEU A 63 13.07 5.89 -19.91
C LEU A 63 12.90 6.55 -18.54
N GLU A 64 13.02 7.88 -18.52
CA GLU A 64 12.80 8.73 -17.36
C GLU A 64 11.43 9.41 -17.41
N VAL A 65 10.91 9.71 -18.61
CA VAL A 65 9.66 10.44 -18.80
C VAL A 65 8.74 9.70 -19.76
N LEU A 66 7.54 9.34 -19.30
CA LEU A 66 6.50 8.70 -20.10
C LEU A 66 5.20 9.51 -20.05
N ILE A 67 4.77 10.00 -21.21
CA ILE A 67 3.53 10.77 -21.36
C ILE A 67 2.57 10.01 -22.26
N LEU A 68 1.42 9.63 -21.72
CA LEU A 68 0.36 8.84 -22.36
C LEU A 68 -0.99 9.55 -22.26
N ASN A 69 -0.98 10.88 -22.19
CA ASN A 69 -2.19 11.68 -22.00
C ASN A 69 -3.18 11.56 -23.17
N ASN A 70 -4.46 11.80 -22.91
CA ASN A 70 -5.56 11.86 -23.88
C ASN A 70 -5.73 10.56 -24.70
N ASN A 71 -5.65 9.42 -24.01
CA ASN A 71 -5.84 8.09 -24.56
C ASN A 71 -7.06 7.42 -23.92
N ILE A 72 -7.28 6.12 -24.16
CA ILE A 72 -8.41 5.35 -23.60
C ILE A 72 -7.91 4.19 -22.73
N ILE A 73 -6.78 4.41 -22.05
CA ILE A 73 -6.17 3.40 -21.18
C ILE A 73 -7.08 3.19 -19.97
N GLU A 74 -7.41 1.94 -19.69
CA GLU A 74 -8.26 1.54 -18.55
C GLU A 74 -7.44 0.92 -17.42
N LYS A 75 -6.30 0.30 -17.75
CA LYS A 75 -5.44 -0.39 -16.79
C LYS A 75 -3.99 0.09 -16.90
N ILE A 76 -3.37 0.31 -15.75
CA ILE A 76 -1.92 0.54 -15.67
C ILE A 76 -1.24 -0.82 -15.57
N GLU A 77 -0.48 -1.19 -16.59
CA GLU A 77 0.21 -2.49 -16.65
C GLU A 77 1.53 -2.38 -17.39
N ARG A 78 2.41 -3.38 -17.20
CA ARG A 78 3.68 -3.53 -17.95
C ARG A 78 4.66 -2.38 -17.80
N LEU A 79 4.55 -1.58 -16.75
CA LEU A 79 5.51 -0.54 -16.39
C LEU A 79 6.62 -1.05 -15.46
N GLU A 80 6.51 -2.29 -14.97
CA GLU A 80 7.35 -2.86 -13.92
C GLU A 80 8.86 -2.77 -14.19
N LYS A 81 9.26 -2.85 -15.47
CA LYS A 81 10.65 -2.84 -15.93
C LYS A 81 11.22 -1.43 -16.14
N LEU A 82 10.39 -0.39 -16.09
CA LEU A 82 10.79 1.01 -16.28
C LEU A 82 11.30 1.63 -14.98
N THR A 83 12.26 0.99 -14.32
CA THR A 83 12.71 1.36 -12.97
C THR A 83 13.40 2.72 -12.89
N ASN A 84 13.81 3.29 -14.03
CA ASN A 84 14.39 4.63 -14.14
C ASN A 84 13.34 5.74 -14.32
N LEU A 85 12.04 5.40 -14.39
CA LEU A 85 10.99 6.37 -14.63
C LEU A 85 10.86 7.36 -13.46
N ARG A 86 10.91 8.65 -13.79
CA ARG A 86 10.80 9.79 -12.87
C ARG A 86 9.50 10.54 -13.07
N GLU A 87 8.97 10.58 -14.28
CA GLU A 87 7.71 11.24 -14.61
C GLU A 87 6.81 10.31 -15.41
N LEU A 88 5.59 10.12 -14.90
CA LEU A 88 4.52 9.38 -15.57
C LEU A 88 3.28 10.26 -15.65
N SER A 89 2.83 10.52 -16.87
CA SER A 89 1.61 11.26 -17.13
C SER A 89 0.61 10.39 -17.90
N LEU A 90 -0.51 10.10 -17.25
CA LEU A 90 -1.65 9.31 -17.75
C LEU A 90 -2.94 10.12 -17.69
N ALA A 91 -2.84 11.45 -17.84
CA ALA A 91 -3.97 12.34 -17.73
C ALA A 91 -5.00 12.11 -18.86
N SER A 92 -6.28 12.30 -18.56
CA SER A 92 -7.39 12.14 -19.50
C SER A 92 -7.40 10.75 -20.15
N ASN A 93 -7.43 9.72 -19.29
CA ASN A 93 -7.63 8.32 -19.65
C ASN A 93 -8.91 7.78 -18.97
N ARG A 94 -9.08 6.47 -18.86
CA ARG A 94 -10.24 5.81 -18.26
C ARG A 94 -9.86 4.91 -17.08
N ILE A 95 -8.75 5.22 -16.40
CA ILE A 95 -8.20 4.42 -15.31
C ILE A 95 -9.09 4.54 -14.08
N SER A 96 -9.50 3.42 -13.49
CA SER A 96 -10.27 3.40 -12.24
C SER A 96 -9.46 2.95 -11.02
N VAL A 97 -8.41 2.16 -11.24
CA VAL A 97 -7.57 1.59 -10.18
C VAL A 97 -6.11 1.96 -10.42
N ILE A 98 -5.43 2.40 -9.36
CA ILE A 98 -3.99 2.61 -9.38
C ILE A 98 -3.31 1.29 -9.00
N GLU A 99 -2.63 0.68 -9.96
CA GLU A 99 -1.90 -0.60 -9.83
C GLU A 99 -0.68 -0.59 -10.78
N GLY A 100 0.24 -1.55 -10.64
CA GLY A 100 1.33 -1.73 -11.60
C GLY A 100 2.42 -0.66 -11.57
N LEU A 101 2.48 0.15 -10.50
CA LEU A 101 3.51 1.18 -10.26
C LEU A 101 4.41 0.84 -9.07
N GLU A 102 4.24 -0.33 -8.44
CA GLU A 102 4.87 -0.70 -7.17
C GLU A 102 6.40 -0.76 -7.25
N THR A 103 6.95 -1.00 -8.43
CA THR A 103 8.41 -1.09 -8.68
C THR A 103 9.05 0.25 -9.04
N LEU A 104 8.25 1.29 -9.30
CA LEU A 104 8.72 2.59 -9.79
C LEU A 104 9.18 3.50 -8.64
N THR A 105 10.15 3.04 -7.86
CA THR A 105 10.60 3.71 -6.63
C THR A 105 11.24 5.09 -6.87
N ASN A 106 11.69 5.35 -8.10
CA ASN A 106 12.29 6.62 -8.53
C ASN A 106 11.27 7.65 -9.05
N LEU A 107 9.98 7.31 -9.08
CA LEU A 107 8.94 8.18 -9.63
C LEU A 107 8.77 9.43 -8.77
N GLN A 108 8.96 10.61 -9.37
CA GLN A 108 8.88 11.93 -8.74
C GLN A 108 7.59 12.66 -9.09
N VAL A 109 7.07 12.44 -10.31
CA VAL A 109 5.87 13.09 -10.82
C VAL A 109 4.91 12.05 -11.35
N LEU A 110 3.68 12.05 -10.81
CA LEU A 110 2.60 11.19 -11.27
C LEU A 110 1.37 12.04 -11.57
N ASN A 111 0.97 12.08 -12.83
CA ASN A 111 -0.25 12.74 -13.27
C ASN A 111 -1.29 11.73 -13.72
N LEU A 112 -2.38 11.67 -12.96
CA LEU A 112 -3.55 10.83 -13.18
C LEU A 112 -4.83 11.68 -13.30
N SER A 113 -4.70 12.95 -13.65
CA SER A 113 -5.85 13.86 -13.73
C SER A 113 -6.83 13.45 -14.83
N GLY A 114 -8.14 13.63 -14.64
CA GLY A 114 -9.14 13.30 -15.66
C GLY A 114 -9.30 11.80 -15.88
N ASN A 115 -9.23 11.02 -14.82
CA ASN A 115 -9.48 9.58 -14.82
C ASN A 115 -10.74 9.27 -13.98
N ARG A 116 -10.91 8.01 -13.57
CA ARG A 116 -12.06 7.52 -12.81
C ARG A 116 -11.62 6.90 -11.49
N ILE A 117 -10.56 7.44 -10.88
CA ILE A 117 -9.95 6.86 -9.69
C ILE A 117 -10.82 7.17 -8.48
N GLU A 118 -11.21 6.14 -7.76
CA GLU A 118 -12.02 6.23 -6.53
C GLU A 118 -11.18 6.03 -5.27
N HIS A 119 -10.12 5.22 -5.36
CA HIS A 119 -9.32 4.82 -4.21
C HIS A 119 -7.82 5.00 -4.44
N ILE A 120 -7.12 5.47 -3.40
CA ILE A 120 -5.67 5.58 -3.36
C ILE A 120 -5.14 4.31 -2.67
N PRO A 121 -4.26 3.52 -3.32
CA PRO A 121 -3.79 2.27 -2.72
C PRO A 121 -2.85 2.52 -1.54
N SER A 122 -2.96 1.69 -0.50
CA SER A 122 -2.16 1.80 0.73
C SER A 122 -0.66 1.53 0.51
N TRP A 123 -0.30 0.82 -0.57
CA TRP A 123 1.09 0.57 -0.92
C TRP A 123 1.79 1.81 -1.49
N MET A 124 1.05 2.80 -2.00
CA MET A 124 1.62 3.98 -2.68
C MET A 124 2.62 4.71 -1.77
N GLY A 125 2.20 5.04 -0.55
CA GLY A 125 3.06 5.69 0.44
C GLY A 125 4.27 4.87 0.89
N LYS A 126 4.20 3.52 0.77
CA LYS A 126 5.29 2.63 1.16
C LYS A 126 6.34 2.44 0.05
N ARG A 127 5.91 2.52 -1.21
CA ARG A 127 6.74 2.21 -2.38
C ARG A 127 7.26 3.46 -3.10
N LEU A 128 6.41 4.45 -3.36
CA LEU A 128 6.75 5.64 -4.14
C LEU A 128 7.34 6.75 -3.25
N LYS A 129 8.46 6.45 -2.58
CA LYS A 129 9.06 7.37 -1.60
C LYS A 129 9.60 8.65 -2.21
N ALA A 130 10.02 8.62 -3.47
CA ALA A 130 10.54 9.78 -4.20
C ALA A 130 9.44 10.68 -4.80
N LEU A 131 8.16 10.36 -4.60
CA LEU A 131 7.05 11.07 -5.23
C LEU A 131 6.88 12.46 -4.61
N ARG A 132 7.03 13.48 -5.45
CA ARG A 132 6.97 14.90 -5.09
C ARG A 132 5.69 15.57 -5.56
N ILE A 133 5.21 15.18 -6.74
CA ILE A 133 4.08 15.81 -7.41
C ILE A 133 3.06 14.73 -7.76
N LEU A 134 1.85 14.83 -7.20
CA LEU A 134 0.73 13.93 -7.48
C LEU A 134 -0.48 14.72 -7.96
N GLN A 135 -0.90 14.49 -9.20
CA GLN A 135 -2.04 15.17 -9.79
C GLN A 135 -3.19 14.18 -9.97
N LEU A 136 -4.26 14.37 -9.21
CA LEU A 136 -5.47 13.56 -9.18
C LEU A 136 -6.72 14.40 -9.48
N ALA A 137 -6.57 15.57 -10.11
CA ALA A 137 -7.69 16.44 -10.46
C ALA A 137 -8.70 15.68 -11.33
N ARG A 138 -10.00 16.00 -11.25
CA ARG A 138 -11.04 15.37 -12.10
C ARG A 138 -11.03 13.85 -11.99
N ASN A 139 -11.15 13.34 -10.76
CA ASN A 139 -11.32 11.92 -10.46
C ASN A 139 -12.58 11.74 -9.59
N GLN A 140 -12.75 10.56 -8.99
CA GLN A 140 -13.94 10.18 -8.22
C GLN A 140 -13.62 9.93 -6.74
N LEU A 141 -12.60 10.60 -6.20
CA LEU A 141 -12.25 10.52 -4.79
C LEU A 141 -13.37 11.12 -3.95
N SER A 142 -14.05 10.29 -3.16
CA SER A 142 -15.26 10.68 -2.40
C SER A 142 -15.05 10.77 -0.89
N SER A 143 -13.89 10.35 -0.37
CA SER A 143 -13.64 10.26 1.07
C SER A 143 -12.32 10.93 1.47
N LEU A 144 -12.37 11.64 2.62
CA LEU A 144 -11.18 12.23 3.26
C LEU A 144 -10.16 11.15 3.66
N SER A 145 -10.62 9.93 3.94
CA SER A 145 -9.74 8.80 4.26
C SER A 145 -8.78 8.49 3.12
N GLU A 146 -9.16 8.71 1.86
CA GLU A 146 -8.29 8.49 0.70
C GLU A 146 -7.12 9.46 0.70
N VAL A 147 -7.38 10.74 1.01
CA VAL A 147 -6.34 11.76 1.16
C VAL A 147 -5.40 11.42 2.32
N ALA A 148 -5.94 10.91 3.44
CA ALA A 148 -5.13 10.49 4.59
C ALA A 148 -4.14 9.35 4.25
N ARG A 149 -4.43 8.53 3.23
CA ARG A 149 -3.50 7.47 2.77
C ARG A 149 -2.22 8.02 2.14
N LEU A 150 -2.21 9.29 1.74
CA LEU A 150 -1.03 9.98 1.21
C LEU A 150 -0.08 10.47 2.31
N ARG A 151 -0.49 10.45 3.59
CA ARG A 151 0.32 10.85 4.77
C ARG A 151 1.72 10.19 4.83
N PRO A 152 1.93 8.93 4.41
CA PRO A 152 3.25 8.30 4.48
C PRO A 152 4.25 8.77 3.40
N LEU A 153 3.85 9.60 2.44
CA LEU A 153 4.74 10.12 1.40
C LEU A 153 5.59 11.27 1.97
N PRO A 154 6.91 11.10 2.14
CA PRO A 154 7.74 12.05 2.87
C PRO A 154 8.03 13.32 2.07
N ASP A 155 8.22 13.19 0.75
CA ASP A 155 8.71 14.26 -0.12
C ASP A 155 7.61 14.91 -0.96
N LEU A 156 6.34 14.66 -0.62
CA LEU A 156 5.19 15.14 -1.37
C LEU A 156 4.97 16.65 -1.15
N ILE A 157 5.31 17.44 -2.16
CA ILE A 157 5.24 18.91 -2.12
C ILE A 157 4.00 19.47 -2.81
N HIS A 158 3.48 18.77 -3.82
CA HIS A 158 2.37 19.25 -4.63
C HIS A 158 1.33 18.16 -4.85
N VAL A 159 0.08 18.47 -4.51
CA VAL A 159 -1.07 17.60 -4.72
C VAL A 159 -2.18 18.40 -5.36
N THR A 160 -2.80 17.84 -6.39
CA THR A 160 -4.05 18.38 -6.94
C THR A 160 -5.15 17.33 -6.79
N ILE A 161 -6.23 17.67 -6.07
CA ILE A 161 -7.46 16.89 -5.91
C ILE A 161 -8.70 17.64 -6.41
N ALA A 162 -8.54 18.83 -7.00
CA ALA A 162 -9.62 19.63 -7.55
C ALA A 162 -10.57 18.83 -8.46
N GLU A 163 -11.85 19.20 -8.46
CA GLU A 163 -12.88 18.52 -9.25
C GLU A 163 -13.02 17.01 -8.88
N ASN A 164 -12.86 16.68 -7.59
CA ASN A 164 -13.27 15.41 -7.00
C ASN A 164 -14.40 15.62 -5.99
N PRO A 165 -15.30 14.65 -5.76
CA PRO A 165 -16.38 14.77 -4.77
C PRO A 165 -15.91 15.10 -3.36
N VAL A 166 -14.68 14.70 -2.97
CA VAL A 166 -14.07 15.04 -1.69
C VAL A 166 -13.91 16.55 -1.49
N CYS A 167 -13.80 17.34 -2.56
CA CYS A 167 -13.68 18.80 -2.46
C CYS A 167 -14.99 19.48 -2.02
N ASP A 168 -16.14 18.85 -2.25
CA ASP A 168 -17.45 19.37 -1.83
C ASP A 168 -17.68 19.17 -0.33
N MET A 169 -16.86 18.34 0.32
CA MET A 169 -16.96 18.05 1.75
C MET A 169 -16.48 19.26 2.58
N PRO A 170 -17.18 19.59 3.68
CA PRO A 170 -16.79 20.70 4.53
C PRO A 170 -15.40 20.45 5.13
N HIS A 171 -14.54 21.46 5.07
CA HIS A 171 -13.17 21.43 5.60
C HIS A 171 -12.23 20.43 4.91
N ALA A 172 -12.56 19.90 3.74
CA ALA A 172 -11.69 19.00 3.00
C ALA A 172 -10.30 19.59 2.73
N HIS A 173 -10.26 20.88 2.39
CA HIS A 173 -9.01 21.62 2.20
C HIS A 173 -8.14 21.60 3.47
N LEU A 174 -8.70 22.05 4.60
CA LEU A 174 -7.97 22.09 5.88
C LEU A 174 -7.57 20.69 6.35
N TYR A 175 -8.42 19.68 6.15
CA TYR A 175 -8.10 18.29 6.49
C TYR A 175 -6.94 17.76 5.64
N THR A 176 -6.92 18.08 4.35
CA THR A 176 -5.82 17.71 3.45
C THR A 176 -4.50 18.34 3.90
N VAL A 177 -4.52 19.64 4.23
CA VAL A 177 -3.36 20.37 4.78
C VAL A 177 -2.92 19.78 6.12
N PHE A 178 -3.87 19.36 6.97
CA PHE A 178 -3.59 18.72 8.25
C PHE A 178 -2.88 17.37 8.09
N CYS A 179 -3.37 16.51 7.19
CA CYS A 179 -2.80 15.20 6.93
C CYS A 179 -1.44 15.28 6.24
N LEU A 180 -1.28 16.23 5.31
CA LEU A 180 -0.09 16.37 4.47
C LEU A 180 0.78 17.54 4.96
N ARG A 181 1.49 17.29 6.06
CA ARG A 181 2.28 18.33 6.76
C ARG A 181 3.40 18.94 5.90
N GLY A 182 3.94 18.21 4.93
CA GLY A 182 5.00 18.69 4.02
C GLY A 182 4.49 19.41 2.77
N LEU A 183 3.16 19.50 2.57
CA LEU A 183 2.60 19.99 1.32
C LEU A 183 2.81 21.49 1.15
N GLU A 184 3.45 21.92 0.06
CA GLU A 184 3.63 23.34 -0.27
C GLU A 184 2.49 23.90 -1.11
N ARG A 185 1.88 23.05 -1.95
CA ARG A 185 0.83 23.45 -2.89
C ARG A 185 -0.30 22.43 -2.91
N LEU A 186 -1.52 22.90 -2.67
CA LEU A 186 -2.75 22.13 -2.80
C LEU A 186 -3.59 22.74 -3.91
N ASP A 187 -3.87 21.95 -4.94
CA ASP A 187 -4.50 22.40 -6.17
C ASP A 187 -3.76 23.59 -6.80
N ARG A 188 -4.47 24.70 -7.05
CA ARG A 188 -3.87 25.93 -7.57
C ARG A 188 -3.37 26.85 -6.46
N ALA A 189 -3.68 26.56 -5.20
CA ALA A 189 -3.34 27.39 -4.06
C ALA A 189 -2.00 26.96 -3.43
N GLN A 190 -1.28 27.95 -2.92
CA GLN A 190 -0.14 27.71 -2.05
C GLN A 190 -0.66 27.49 -0.62
N VAL A 191 -0.12 26.47 0.05
CA VAL A 191 -0.46 26.22 1.46
C VAL A 191 0.28 27.24 2.31
N THR A 192 -0.47 28.10 3.00
CA THR A 192 0.11 29.12 3.88
C THR A 192 0.28 28.61 5.30
N ASP A 193 1.12 29.27 6.10
CA ASP A 193 1.26 28.95 7.52
C ASP A 193 -0.05 29.17 8.29
N GLN A 194 -0.90 30.09 7.82
CA GLN A 194 -2.22 30.32 8.40
C GLN A 194 -3.14 29.12 8.17
N ASP A 195 -3.18 28.56 6.96
CA ASP A 195 -3.96 27.34 6.67
C ASP A 195 -3.53 26.19 7.58
N ARG A 196 -2.22 26.07 7.84
CA ARG A 196 -1.67 25.05 8.76
C ARG A 196 -2.09 25.29 10.20
N GLN A 197 -2.08 26.54 10.67
CA GLN A 197 -2.51 26.88 12.02
C GLN A 197 -3.99 26.61 12.21
N GLU A 198 -4.84 26.99 11.26
CA GLU A 198 -6.27 26.73 11.29
C GLU A 198 -6.59 25.23 11.24
N ALA A 199 -5.92 24.49 10.35
CA ALA A 199 -6.01 23.04 10.28
C ALA A 199 -5.61 22.37 11.60
N LYS A 200 -4.50 22.82 12.21
CA LYS A 200 -4.03 22.30 13.50
C LYS A 200 -4.96 22.69 14.66
N ALA A 201 -5.50 23.91 14.68
CA ALA A 201 -6.42 24.34 15.73
C ALA A 201 -7.71 23.52 15.71
N ARG A 202 -8.20 23.21 14.51
CA ARG A 202 -9.44 22.46 14.32
C ARG A 202 -9.30 20.96 14.55
N PHE A 203 -8.30 20.34 13.91
CA PHE A 203 -8.15 18.88 13.92
C PHE A 203 -7.13 18.40 14.94
N GLY A 204 -6.24 19.26 15.44
CA GLY A 204 -5.25 18.87 16.43
C GLY A 204 -5.87 18.49 17.77
N GLN A 205 -6.86 19.24 18.26
CA GLN A 205 -7.54 18.87 19.51
C GLN A 205 -8.38 17.59 19.36
N GLU A 206 -8.99 17.37 18.20
CA GLU A 206 -9.76 16.15 17.96
C GLU A 206 -8.85 14.92 17.76
N GLU A 207 -7.71 15.07 17.07
CA GLU A 207 -6.70 14.02 16.95
C GLU A 207 -6.13 13.67 18.33
N ILE A 208 -5.81 14.67 19.16
CA ILE A 208 -5.35 14.46 20.55
C ILE A 208 -6.42 13.74 21.37
N ARG A 209 -7.67 14.23 21.38
CA ARG A 209 -8.77 13.61 22.12
C ARG A 209 -9.10 12.20 21.65
N SER A 210 -8.94 11.93 20.36
CA SER A 210 -9.14 10.58 19.81
C SER A 210 -8.00 9.65 20.20
N LEU A 211 -6.75 10.15 20.20
CA LEU A 211 -5.58 9.38 20.64
C LEU A 211 -5.63 9.10 22.14
N GLU A 212 -6.02 10.08 22.96
CA GLU A 212 -6.24 9.92 24.41
C GLU A 212 -7.28 8.83 24.69
N ARG A 213 -8.43 8.85 24.01
CA ARG A 213 -9.46 7.80 24.13
C ARG A 213 -8.91 6.42 23.71
N SER A 214 -8.17 6.35 22.61
CA SER A 214 -7.57 5.10 22.16
C SER A 214 -6.50 4.57 23.12
N LEU A 215 -5.72 5.46 23.75
CA LEU A 215 -4.70 5.12 24.74
C LEU A 215 -5.36 4.58 26.01
N GLU A 216 -6.39 5.26 26.52
CA GLU A 216 -7.16 4.82 27.69
C GLU A 216 -7.79 3.44 27.46
N GLN A 217 -8.30 3.16 26.26
CA GLN A 217 -8.83 1.85 25.92
C GLN A 217 -7.74 0.77 25.88
N LYS A 218 -6.57 1.08 25.30
CA LYS A 218 -5.43 0.15 25.27
C LYS A 218 -4.84 -0.11 26.66
N GLU A 219 -4.82 0.89 27.54
CA GLU A 219 -4.43 0.74 28.94
C GLU A 219 -5.38 -0.18 29.70
N LYS A 220 -6.70 -0.03 29.50
CA LYS A 220 -7.70 -0.95 30.07
C LYS A 220 -7.54 -2.39 29.58
N GLU A 221 -7.30 -2.57 28.28
CA GLU A 221 -7.02 -3.91 27.71
C GLU A 221 -5.75 -4.52 28.32
N LEU A 222 -4.70 -3.73 28.47
CA LEU A 222 -3.43 -4.19 29.03
C LEU A 222 -3.56 -4.54 30.52
N GLN A 223 -4.33 -3.77 31.28
CA GLN A 223 -4.64 -4.07 32.68
C GLN A 223 -5.44 -5.38 32.80
N ALA A 224 -6.47 -5.56 31.97
CA ALA A 224 -7.26 -6.80 31.99
C ALA A 224 -6.41 -8.04 31.66
N LEU A 225 -5.50 -7.92 30.68
CA LEU A 225 -4.54 -8.98 30.35
C LEU A 225 -3.55 -9.25 31.49
N GLN A 226 -3.10 -8.22 32.21
CA GLN A 226 -2.25 -8.39 33.39
C GLN A 226 -2.99 -9.10 34.52
N ASP A 227 -4.25 -8.76 34.76
CA ASP A 227 -5.06 -9.40 35.79
C ASP A 227 -5.32 -10.88 35.45
N GLU A 228 -5.63 -11.19 34.18
CA GLU A 228 -5.77 -12.57 33.69
C GLU A 228 -4.45 -13.35 33.78
N HIS A 229 -3.32 -12.71 33.44
CA HIS A 229 -2.00 -13.32 33.59
C HIS A 229 -1.66 -13.65 35.05
N ASN A 230 -2.00 -12.76 35.98
CA ASN A 230 -1.78 -13.00 37.41
C ASN A 230 -2.68 -14.13 37.94
N ALA A 231 -3.94 -14.16 37.55
CA ALA A 231 -4.87 -15.23 37.93
C ALA A 231 -4.39 -16.61 37.43
N THR A 232 -3.95 -16.68 36.17
CA THR A 232 -3.40 -17.93 35.60
C THR A 232 -2.10 -18.36 36.30
N LEU A 233 -1.24 -17.42 36.69
CA LEU A 233 -0.05 -17.69 37.51
C LEU A 233 -0.42 -18.28 38.89
N GLU A 234 -1.43 -17.74 39.56
CA GLU A 234 -1.93 -18.26 40.83
C GLU A 234 -2.49 -19.69 40.67
N GLU A 235 -3.29 -19.94 39.63
CA GLU A 235 -3.81 -21.27 39.33
C GLU A 235 -2.69 -22.28 39.06
N LEU A 236 -1.66 -21.89 38.30
CA LEU A 236 -0.46 -22.68 38.06
C LEU A 236 0.29 -23.00 39.36
N GLN A 237 0.43 -22.03 40.26
CA GLN A 237 1.04 -22.26 41.58
C GLN A 237 0.23 -23.24 42.43
N VAL A 238 -1.10 -23.13 42.42
CA VAL A 238 -1.99 -24.07 43.13
C VAL A 238 -1.89 -25.46 42.53
N SER A 239 -1.90 -25.59 41.20
CA SER A 239 -1.79 -26.86 40.49
C SER A 239 -0.45 -27.55 40.75
N THR A 240 0.66 -26.83 40.61
CA THR A 240 2.00 -27.36 40.93
C THR A 240 2.14 -27.73 42.40
N GLY A 241 1.52 -26.98 43.32
CA GLY A 241 1.44 -27.35 44.73
C GLY A 241 0.64 -28.63 44.99
N ARG A 242 -0.45 -28.85 44.25
CA ARG A 242 -1.24 -30.10 44.29
C ARG A 242 -0.43 -31.28 43.74
N GLU A 243 0.25 -31.12 42.61
CA GLU A 243 1.11 -32.17 42.04
C GLU A 243 2.21 -32.61 43.00
N LYS A 244 2.89 -31.66 43.69
CA LYS A 244 3.90 -31.99 44.69
C LYS A 244 3.33 -32.81 45.86
N ARG A 245 2.13 -32.49 46.33
CA ARG A 245 1.45 -33.25 47.40
C ARG A 245 1.06 -34.65 46.95
N LEU A 246 0.53 -34.79 45.73
CA LEU A 246 0.20 -36.08 45.15
C LEU A 246 1.44 -36.96 45.00
N LYS A 247 2.56 -36.41 44.51
CA LYS A 247 3.83 -37.13 44.43
C LYS A 247 4.33 -37.61 45.79
N LYS A 248 4.25 -36.76 46.83
CA LYS A 248 4.63 -37.15 48.20
C LYS A 248 3.72 -38.24 48.77
N SER A 249 2.41 -38.12 48.57
CA SER A 249 1.46 -39.16 49.01
C SER A 249 1.69 -40.48 48.29
N GLY A 250 2.04 -40.46 46.99
CA GLY A 250 2.42 -41.66 46.23
C GLY A 250 3.67 -42.32 46.81
N SER A 251 4.73 -41.55 47.07
CA SER A 251 5.95 -42.10 47.69
C SER A 251 5.72 -42.66 49.09
N ASP A 252 4.86 -42.03 49.89
CA ASP A 252 4.51 -42.52 51.23
C ASP A 252 3.70 -43.84 51.14
N GLN A 253 2.80 -43.96 50.15
CA GLN A 253 2.06 -45.20 49.88
C GLN A 253 2.98 -46.33 49.39
N ASP A 254 3.90 -46.04 48.46
CA ASP A 254 4.89 -47.00 47.96
C ASP A 254 5.76 -47.53 49.11
N PHE A 255 6.19 -46.65 50.02
CA PHE A 255 6.94 -47.04 51.21
C PHE A 255 6.13 -47.97 52.14
N SER A 256 4.86 -47.64 52.41
CA SER A 256 4.00 -48.50 53.23
C SER A 256 3.71 -49.85 52.58
N ILE A 257 3.54 -49.91 51.24
CA ILE A 257 3.37 -51.18 50.52
C ILE A 257 4.62 -52.03 50.69
N GLN A 258 5.80 -51.45 50.48
CA GLN A 258 7.06 -52.16 50.59
C GLN A 258 7.33 -52.66 52.03
N GLU A 259 6.92 -51.90 53.04
CA GLU A 259 7.00 -52.33 54.45
C GLU A 259 6.06 -53.52 54.75
N LEU A 260 4.85 -53.51 54.19
CA LEU A 260 3.89 -54.62 54.31
C LEU A 260 4.37 -55.87 53.56
N GLU A 261 4.96 -55.72 52.38
CA GLU A 261 5.58 -56.82 51.63
C GLU A 261 6.71 -57.46 52.44
N ASN A 262 7.62 -56.67 53.01
CA ASN A 262 8.68 -57.17 53.88
C ASN A 262 8.13 -57.92 55.12
N GLN A 263 7.00 -57.48 55.69
CA GLN A 263 6.35 -58.16 56.82
C GLN A 263 5.66 -59.47 56.42
N LEU A 264 5.14 -59.56 55.20
CA LEU A 264 4.60 -60.78 54.61
C LEU A 264 5.71 -61.80 54.36
N ASP A 265 6.79 -61.38 53.70
CA ASP A 265 7.96 -62.23 53.45
C ASP A 265 8.57 -62.76 54.76
N ALA A 266 8.72 -61.91 55.77
CA ALA A 266 9.21 -62.32 57.09
C ALA A 266 8.27 -63.29 57.83
N LYS A 267 6.97 -63.29 57.50
CA LYS A 267 6.00 -64.25 58.05
C LYS A 267 6.06 -65.58 57.31
N ASP A 268 6.27 -65.55 56.00
CA ASP A 268 6.37 -66.75 55.16
C ASP A 268 7.70 -67.51 55.41
N GLU A 269 8.76 -66.86 55.89
CA GLU A 269 10.01 -67.52 56.34
C GLU A 269 9.89 -68.24 57.72
N ILE A 270 8.82 -67.99 58.49
CA ILE A 270 8.62 -68.54 59.84
C ILE A 270 7.67 -69.77 59.85
N LEU A 271 7.09 -70.11 58.69
CA LEU A 271 6.21 -71.27 58.47
C LEU A 271 6.95 -72.43 57.78
#